data_AF-A0A8T1TDE3-F1
#
_entry.id   AF-A0A8T1TDE3-F1
#
_cell.length_a   1.000
_cell.length_b   1.000
_cell.length_c   1.000
_cell.angle_alpha   90.00
_cell.angle_beta   90.00
_cell.angle_gamma   90.00
#
_symmetry.space_group_name_H-M   'P 1'
#
loop_
_entity.id
_entity.type
_entity.pdbx_description
1 polymer ?
#
loop_
_entity_poly.entity_id
_entity_poly.type
_entity_poly.pdbx_seq_one_letter_code
_entity_poly.pdbx_strand_id
1 'polypeptide(L)'
;MERSKMNEICTKFYNDLYSSHVNVQCTLSRQQVIEEVPNVMWEEIKYAVRNIKRRKSPGVDDIWPEYLKTGEDTLFKALVQRVTIYINSIGVPD
;
A
#
# COMPACT_ATOMS: atom_id res chain seq x y z
N MET A 1 9.79 39.68 10.84
CA MET A 1 8.89 39.14 11.88
C MET A 1 8.05 38.03 11.26
N GLU A 2 8.62 36.86 10.91
CA GLU A 2 7.80 35.80 10.26
C GLU A 2 8.22 34.38 10.64
N ARG A 3 9.51 34.04 10.64
CA ARG A 3 9.94 32.65 10.89
C ARG A 3 9.75 32.18 12.34
N SER A 4 10.11 33.00 13.34
CA SER A 4 9.95 32.61 14.75
C SER A 4 8.49 32.42 15.16
N LYS A 5 7.60 33.29 14.67
CA LYS A 5 6.17 33.22 14.99
C LYS A 5 5.52 31.99 14.35
N MET A 6 5.90 31.66 13.11
CA MET A 6 5.46 30.42 12.46
C MET A 6 5.96 29.18 13.20
N ASN A 7 7.24 29.15 13.61
CA ASN A 7 7.79 28.04 14.38
C ASN A 7 7.07 27.86 15.72
N GLU A 8 6.74 28.95 16.41
CA GLU A 8 6.01 28.91 17.67
C GLU A 8 4.60 28.33 17.50
N ILE A 9 3.88 28.76 16.45
CA ILE A 9 2.55 28.26 16.11
C ILE A 9 2.60 26.76 15.78
N CYS A 10 3.54 26.33 14.93
CA CYS A 10 3.69 24.93 14.56
C CYS A 10 4.07 24.06 15.77
N THR A 11 5.00 24.53 16.60
CA THR A 11 5.46 23.80 17.79
C THR A 11 4.31 23.61 18.76
N LYS A 12 3.54 24.66 19.02
CA LYS A 12 2.37 24.58 19.89
C LYS A 12 1.33 23.61 19.34
N PHE A 13 1.00 23.73 18.05
CA PHE A 13 0.03 22.85 17.40
C PHE A 13 0.40 21.37 17.50
N TYR A 14 1.64 20.99 17.17
CA TYR A 14 2.04 19.59 17.22
C TYR A 14 2.18 19.06 18.65
N ASN A 15 2.64 19.90 19.59
CA ASN A 15 2.66 19.51 21.00
C ASN A 15 1.24 19.23 21.51
N ASP A 16 0.27 20.09 21.19
CA ASP A 16 -1.13 19.91 21.58
C ASP A 16 -1.73 18.66 20.90
N LEU A 17 -1.42 18.41 19.62
CA LEU A 17 -1.91 17.25 18.87
C LEU A 17 -1.43 15.93 19.49
N TYR A 18 -0.13 15.80 19.74
CA TYR A 18 0.48 14.56 20.26
C TYR A 18 0.32 14.39 21.78
N SER A 19 0.01 15.45 22.52
CA SER A 19 -0.36 15.35 23.95
C SER A 19 -1.85 15.14 24.18
N SER A 20 -2.70 15.40 23.18
CA SER A 20 -4.14 15.13 23.30
C SER A 20 -4.41 13.62 23.30
N HIS A 21 -4.90 13.11 24.42
CA HIS A 21 -5.43 11.75 24.53
C HIS A 21 -6.92 11.71 24.16
N VAL A 22 -7.29 12.33 23.03
CA VAL A 22 -8.65 12.21 22.51
C VAL A 22 -8.78 10.80 21.96
N ASN A 23 -9.50 9.94 22.68
CA ASN A 23 -9.90 8.64 22.17
C ASN A 23 -10.94 8.88 21.09
N VAL A 24 -10.47 8.99 19.84
CA VAL A 24 -11.34 9.02 18.68
C VAL A 24 -11.97 7.64 18.61
N GLN A 25 -13.24 7.53 18.99
CA GLN A 25 -13.99 6.31 18.75
C GLN A 25 -13.92 6.03 17.26
N CYS A 26 -13.12 5.03 16.90
CA CYS A 26 -13.09 4.50 15.56
C CYS A 26 -14.45 3.84 15.38
N THR A 27 -15.43 4.58 14.89
CA THR A 27 -16.70 4.00 14.48
C THR A 27 -16.36 3.12 13.29
N LEU A 28 -16.06 1.85 13.55
CA LEU A 28 -16.10 0.78 12.57
C LEU A 28 -17.57 0.60 12.14
N SER A 29 -18.13 1.64 11.54
CA SER A 29 -19.42 1.62 10.87
C SER A 29 -19.19 1.42 9.38
N ARG A 30 -18.33 0.46 9.04
CA ARG A 30 -18.57 -0.34 7.86
C ARG A 30 -19.03 -1.65 8.47
N GLN A 31 -20.33 -1.95 8.38
CA GLN A 31 -20.75 -3.34 8.50
C GLN A 31 -19.73 -4.15 7.70
N GLN A 32 -19.13 -5.16 8.34
CA GLN A 32 -18.35 -6.19 7.67
C GLN A 32 -19.31 -6.94 6.75
N VAL A 33 -19.81 -6.26 5.71
CA VAL A 33 -20.12 -6.92 4.46
C VAL A 33 -18.77 -7.50 4.11
N ILE A 34 -18.64 -8.80 4.31
CA ILE A 34 -17.58 -9.61 3.74
C ILE A 34 -17.83 -9.47 2.24
N GLU A 35 -17.42 -8.34 1.67
CA GLU A 35 -17.31 -8.18 0.24
C GLU A 35 -16.27 -9.21 -0.15
N GLU A 36 -16.70 -10.23 -0.87
CA GLU A 36 -15.78 -11.20 -1.45
C GLU A 36 -14.76 -10.40 -2.25
N VAL A 37 -13.49 -10.43 -1.82
CA VAL A 37 -12.43 -9.76 -2.54
C VAL A 37 -12.39 -10.41 -3.92
N PRO A 38 -12.65 -9.66 -5.00
CA PRO A 38 -12.64 -10.24 -6.33
C PRO A 38 -11.24 -10.76 -6.62
N ASN A 39 -11.16 -11.91 -7.27
CA ASN A 39 -9.88 -12.47 -7.69
C ASN A 39 -9.11 -11.45 -8.53
N VAL A 40 -7.80 -11.41 -8.33
CA VAL A 40 -6.92 -10.51 -9.07
C VAL A 40 -7.03 -10.81 -10.56
N MET A 41 -7.34 -9.79 -11.35
CA MET A 41 -7.45 -9.92 -12.80
C MET A 41 -6.08 -9.88 -13.45
N TRP A 42 -5.95 -10.61 -14.56
CA TRP A 42 -4.72 -10.60 -15.36
C TRP A 42 -4.35 -9.19 -15.86
N GLU A 43 -5.34 -8.39 -16.24
CA GLU A 43 -5.11 -7.02 -16.70
C GLU A 43 -4.56 -6.09 -15.59
N GLU A 44 -4.94 -6.32 -14.33
CA GLU A 44 -4.41 -5.57 -13.19
C GLU A 44 -2.92 -5.85 -13.00
N ILE A 45 -2.53 -7.13 -13.02
CA ILE A 45 -1.12 -7.54 -12.91
C ILE A 45 -0.33 -7.02 -14.10
N LYS A 46 -0.85 -7.16 -15.32
CA LYS A 46 -0.20 -6.67 -16.53
C LYS A 46 -0.01 -5.15 -16.48
N TYR A 47 -1.02 -4.41 -16.06
CA TYR A 47 -0.93 -2.96 -15.88
C TYR A 47 0.10 -2.62 -14.80
N ALA A 48 0.02 -3.25 -13.62
CA ALA A 48 0.93 -3.00 -12.51
C ALA A 48 2.39 -3.23 -12.91
N VAL A 49 2.72 -4.41 -13.47
CA VAL A 49 4.09 -4.77 -13.87
C VAL A 49 4.62 -3.83 -14.95
N ARG A 50 3.81 -3.48 -15.95
CA ARG A 50 4.22 -2.54 -17.01
C ARG A 50 4.52 -1.14 -16.46
N ASN A 51 3.77 -0.70 -15.45
CA ASN A 51 3.89 0.62 -14.86
C ASN A 51 4.91 0.73 -13.71
N ILE A 52 5.58 -0.36 -13.32
CA ILE A 52 6.65 -0.27 -12.31
C ILE A 52 7.73 0.71 -12.80
N LYS A 53 8.10 1.69 -11.97
CA LYS A 53 9.17 2.63 -12.32
C LYS A 53 10.49 1.88 -12.51
N ARG A 54 11.20 2.18 -13.60
CA ARG A 54 12.55 1.65 -13.86
C ARG A 54 13.56 2.21 -12.86
N ARG A 55 14.71 1.55 -12.73
CA ARG A 55 15.84 1.94 -11.86
C ARG A 55 15.45 2.07 -10.39
N LYS A 56 14.46 1.28 -9.94
CA LYS A 56 14.23 1.06 -8.52
C LYS A 56 15.24 0.03 -8.00
N SER A 57 15.55 0.12 -6.72
CA SER A 57 16.38 -0.90 -6.06
C SER A 57 15.80 -2.28 -6.32
N PRO A 58 16.64 -3.29 -6.59
CA PRO A 58 16.18 -4.67 -6.67
C PRO A 58 15.57 -5.10 -5.34
N GLY A 59 14.75 -6.15 -5.38
CA GLY A 59 14.23 -6.79 -4.19
C GLY A 59 15.35 -7.43 -3.35
N VAL A 60 14.99 -7.98 -2.20
CA VAL A 60 15.90 -8.76 -1.33
C VAL A 60 16.46 -10.00 -2.05
N ASP A 61 15.76 -10.44 -3.09
CA ASP A 61 16.11 -11.51 -4.01
C ASP A 61 17.02 -11.08 -5.17
N ASP A 62 17.53 -9.83 -5.15
CA ASP A 62 18.31 -9.21 -6.23
C ASP A 62 17.58 -9.13 -7.58
N ILE A 63 16.25 -9.30 -7.59
CA ILE A 63 15.45 -9.21 -8.82
C ILE A 63 15.15 -7.74 -9.12
N TRP A 64 15.64 -7.29 -10.27
CA TRP A 64 15.33 -5.96 -10.79
C TRP A 64 13.92 -5.90 -11.39
N PRO A 65 13.19 -4.79 -11.22
CA PRO A 65 11.87 -4.59 -11.82
C PRO A 65 11.84 -4.73 -13.34
N GLU A 66 12.96 -4.46 -14.00
CA GLU A 66 13.13 -4.60 -15.45
C GLU A 66 12.92 -6.05 -15.90
N TYR A 67 13.36 -7.03 -15.12
CA TYR A 67 13.19 -8.46 -15.43
C TYR A 67 11.73 -8.90 -15.32
N LEU A 68 10.96 -8.26 -14.43
CA LEU A 68 9.52 -8.52 -14.33
C LEU A 68 8.79 -8.08 -15.61
N LYS A 69 9.26 -7.00 -16.25
CA LYS A 69 8.66 -6.51 -17.50
C LYS A 69 8.94 -7.42 -18.69
N THR A 70 10.04 -8.19 -18.66
CA THR A 70 10.42 -9.13 -19.74
C THR A 70 9.75 -10.49 -19.62
N GLY A 71 9.16 -10.82 -18.47
CA GLY A 71 8.56 -12.15 -18.25
C GLY A 71 7.23 -12.41 -18.97
N GLU A 72 6.66 -11.37 -19.60
CA GLU A 72 5.44 -11.41 -20.41
C GLU A 72 4.30 -12.23 -19.77
N ASP A 73 3.47 -12.88 -20.59
CA ASP A 73 2.20 -13.48 -20.17
C ASP A 73 2.39 -14.67 -19.21
N THR A 74 3.45 -15.45 -19.39
CA THR A 74 3.74 -16.62 -18.55
C THR A 74 4.03 -16.19 -17.11
N LEU A 75 4.85 -15.14 -16.92
CA LEU A 75 5.11 -14.58 -15.60
C LEU A 75 3.85 -13.94 -15.03
N PHE A 76 3.08 -13.20 -15.83
CA PHE A 76 1.89 -12.51 -15.35
C PHE A 76 0.83 -13.49 -14.85
N LYS A 77 0.63 -14.63 -15.54
CA LYS A 77 -0.27 -15.69 -15.08
C LYS A 77 0.16 -16.28 -13.73
N ALA A 78 1.46 -16.53 -13.55
CA ALA A 78 1.99 -17.01 -12.28
C ALA A 78 1.81 -15.99 -11.15
N LEU A 79 2.02 -14.70 -11.45
CA LEU A 79 1.80 -13.60 -10.50
C LEU A 79 0.33 -13.46 -10.10
N VAL A 80 -0.62 -13.57 -11.04
CA VAL A 80 -2.06 -13.57 -10.73
C VAL A 80 -2.40 -14.65 -9.71
N GLN A 81 -1.94 -15.88 -9.94
CA GLN A 81 -2.17 -16.99 -9.01
C GLN A 81 -1.54 -16.71 -7.64
N ARG A 82 -0.29 -16.24 -7.62
CA ARG A 82 0.44 -16.00 -6.37
C ARG A 82 -0.17 -14.88 -5.54
N VAL A 83 -0.55 -13.77 -6.17
CA VAL A 83 -1.16 -12.61 -5.50
C VAL A 83 -2.57 -12.95 -5.02
N THR A 84 -3.35 -13.69 -5.81
CA THR A 84 -4.68 -14.18 -5.39
C THR A 84 -4.57 -15.05 -4.14
N ILE A 85 -3.63 -16.01 -4.12
CA ILE A 85 -3.36 -16.83 -2.93
C ILE A 85 -2.96 -15.95 -1.74
N TYR A 86 -2.05 -14.99 -1.95
CA TYR A 86 -1.58 -14.10 -0.89
C TYR A 86 -2.71 -13.29 -0.25
N ILE A 87 -3.54 -12.65 -1.07
CA ILE A 87 -4.71 -11.88 -0.62
C ILE A 87 -5.70 -12.76 0.16
N ASN A 88 -5.97 -13.98 -0.34
CA ASN A 88 -6.88 -14.90 0.35
C ASN A 88 -6.28 -15.51 1.63
N SER A 89 -4.95 -15.62 1.71
CA SER A 89 -4.24 -16.17 2.87
C SER A 89 -4.07 -15.19 4.01
N ILE A 90 -4.02 -13.89 3.69
CA ILE A 90 -4.03 -12.82 4.68
C ILE A 90 -5.49 -12.53 4.96
N GLY A 91 -6.09 -13.29 5.88
CA GLY A 91 -7.21 -12.75 6.63
C GLY A 91 -6.80 -11.38 7.14
N VAL A 92 -7.64 -10.36 6.89
CA VAL A 92 -7.41 -8.98 7.33
C VAL A 92 -6.89 -9.02 8.78
N PRO A 93 -5.67 -8.52 9.06
CA PRO A 93 -5.18 -8.52 10.44
C PRO A 93 -6.11 -7.65 11.28
N ASP A 94 -6.53 -8.17 12.44
CA ASP A 94 -7.32 -7.44 13.44
C ASP A 94 -6.68 -6.10 13.84
#